data_AF-A0A8J5PY23-F1
#
_entry.id   AF-A0A8J5PY23-F1
#
_cell.length_a   1.000
_cell.length_b   1.000
_cell.length_c   1.000
_cell.angle_alpha   90.00
_cell.angle_beta   90.00
_cell.angle_gamma   90.00
#
_symmetry.space_group_name_H-M   'P 1'
#
loop_
_entity.id
_entity.type
_entity.pdbx_description
1 polymer ?
#
loop_
_entity_poly.entity_id
_entity_poly.type
_entity_poly.pdbx_seq_one_letter_code
_entity_poly.pdbx_strand_id
1 'polypeptide(L)'
;MLADINGYWQKPIQARPNVVLIHAGTNNMDQGKDLDIAASILADIVDGIFKVAPDVTICLAPVIWANDKKMQANTDKFNPQVRSLISARQKKGKHILEVPIDIKKEDLGDSKHPNDDGYEKMANAWLKAILEADKKGWLKMPIKMSPEDAPGTGLGA
;
A
#
# COMPACT_ATOMS: atom_id res chain seq x y z
N MET A 1 5.40 12.58 1.09
CA MET A 1 5.31 12.02 2.45
C MET A 1 3.96 11.36 2.65
N LEU A 2 3.78 10.55 3.69
CA LEU A 2 2.45 10.02 4.04
C LEU A 2 1.41 11.14 4.22
N ALA A 3 1.80 12.29 4.81
CA ALA A 3 0.92 13.45 4.94
C ALA A 3 0.35 13.94 3.59
N ASP A 4 1.19 14.05 2.56
CA ASP A 4 0.76 14.46 1.22
C ASP A 4 -0.13 13.39 0.57
N ILE A 5 0.28 12.12 0.70
CA ILE A 5 -0.50 10.99 0.17
C ILE A 5 -1.91 10.99 0.78
N ASN A 6 -2.06 11.36 2.06
CA ASN A 6 -3.35 11.45 2.74
C ASN A 6 -4.32 12.50 2.16
N GLY A 7 -3.82 13.41 1.32
CA GLY A 7 -4.65 14.25 0.45
C GLY A 7 -4.86 13.63 -0.94
N TYR A 8 -3.79 13.09 -1.55
CA TYR A 8 -3.82 12.68 -2.96
C TYR A 8 -4.72 11.48 -3.26
N TRP A 9 -4.89 10.52 -2.34
CA TRP A 9 -5.71 9.33 -2.61
C TRP A 9 -7.20 9.63 -2.77
N GLN A 10 -7.67 10.77 -2.24
CA GLN A 10 -9.10 11.10 -2.14
C GLN A 10 -9.77 11.35 -3.50
N LYS A 11 -9.01 11.81 -4.50
CA LYS A 11 -9.50 12.01 -5.87
C LYS A 11 -9.65 10.70 -6.66
N PRO A 12 -8.59 9.87 -6.83
CA PRO A 12 -8.70 8.65 -7.64
C PRO A 12 -9.64 7.59 -7.04
N ILE A 13 -9.81 7.54 -5.71
CA ILE A 13 -10.70 6.55 -5.09
C ILE A 13 -12.18 6.72 -5.47
N GLN A 14 -12.58 7.89 -5.98
CA GLN A 14 -13.96 8.13 -6.46
C GLN A 14 -14.32 7.22 -7.63
N ALA A 15 -13.34 6.73 -8.39
CA ALA A 15 -13.54 5.73 -9.45
C ALA A 15 -13.96 4.34 -8.93
N ARG A 16 -14.05 4.15 -7.60
CA ARG A 16 -14.43 2.89 -6.94
C ARG A 16 -13.65 1.67 -7.47
N PRO A 17 -12.30 1.70 -7.40
CA PRO A 17 -11.51 0.55 -7.78
C PRO A 17 -11.85 -0.66 -6.91
N ASN A 18 -11.74 -1.84 -7.50
CA ASN A 18 -11.88 -3.12 -6.79
C ASN A 18 -10.61 -3.50 -6.00
N VAL A 19 -9.44 -2.98 -6.40
CA VAL A 19 -8.15 -3.22 -5.75
C VAL A 19 -7.34 -1.93 -5.62
N VAL A 20 -6.67 -1.74 -4.48
CA VAL A 20 -5.71 -0.66 -4.24
C VAL A 20 -4.41 -1.25 -3.69
N LEU A 21 -3.30 -0.93 -4.34
CA LEU A 21 -1.95 -1.31 -3.89
C LEU A 21 -1.33 -0.13 -3.15
N ILE A 22 -0.86 -0.36 -1.92
CA ILE A 22 -0.26 0.69 -1.08
C ILE A 22 1.13 0.25 -0.66
N HIS A 23 2.14 1.03 -1.05
CA HIS A 23 3.50 0.95 -0.52
C HIS A 23 3.97 2.37 -0.26
N ALA A 24 3.83 2.79 1.01
CA ALA A 24 4.04 4.16 1.42
C ALA A 24 4.70 4.23 2.79
N GLY A 25 5.48 5.28 3.02
CA GLY A 25 6.24 5.49 4.26
C GLY A 25 7.75 5.50 4.07
N THR A 26 8.26 5.01 2.93
CA THR A 26 9.71 4.99 2.62
C THR A 26 10.36 6.36 2.84
N ASN A 27 9.77 7.42 2.31
CA ASN A 27 10.31 8.78 2.45
C ASN A 27 10.29 9.29 3.91
N ASN A 28 9.30 8.90 4.70
CA ASN A 28 9.25 9.24 6.12
C ASN A 28 10.41 8.56 6.87
N MET A 29 10.65 7.28 6.60
CA MET A 29 11.71 6.50 7.23
C MET A 29 13.10 6.99 6.81
N ASP A 30 13.27 7.31 5.53
CA ASP A 30 14.50 7.83 4.93
C ASP A 30 14.87 9.21 5.49
N GLN A 31 13.91 10.15 5.50
CA GLN A 31 14.16 11.52 5.94
C GLN A 31 14.06 11.70 7.47
N GLY A 32 13.56 10.69 8.18
CA GLY A 32 13.32 10.76 9.62
C GLY A 32 12.22 11.76 10.00
N LYS A 33 11.20 11.89 9.16
CA LYS A 33 10.13 12.89 9.30
C LYS A 33 8.81 12.25 9.70
N ASP A 34 8.10 12.86 10.65
CA ASP A 34 6.77 12.44 11.14
C ASP A 34 6.75 10.97 11.61
N LEU A 35 7.86 10.47 12.14
CA LEU A 35 8.04 9.04 12.47
C LEU A 35 7.06 8.54 13.53
N ASP A 36 6.70 9.40 14.48
CA ASP A 36 5.78 9.15 15.58
C ASP A 36 4.31 9.06 15.12
N ILE A 37 3.95 9.79 14.07
CA ILE A 37 2.58 9.84 13.53
C ILE A 37 2.39 9.06 12.23
N ALA A 38 3.47 8.59 11.58
CA ALA A 38 3.42 7.92 10.28
C ALA A 38 2.43 6.75 10.24
N ALA A 39 2.41 5.91 11.28
CA ALA A 39 1.50 4.76 11.33
C ALA A 39 0.03 5.18 11.45
N SER A 40 -0.23 6.27 12.17
CA SER A 40 -1.58 6.86 12.27
C SER A 40 -2.03 7.42 10.93
N ILE A 41 -1.16 8.15 10.21
CA ILE A 41 -1.50 8.68 8.89
C ILE A 41 -1.79 7.55 7.90
N LEU A 42 -1.00 6.47 7.92
CA LEU A 42 -1.27 5.30 7.09
C LEU A 42 -2.59 4.62 7.45
N ALA A 43 -2.94 4.57 8.75
CA ALA A 43 -4.24 4.08 9.21
C ALA A 43 -5.39 4.93 8.67
N ASP A 44 -5.25 6.26 8.69
CA ASP A 44 -6.26 7.19 8.17
C ASP A 44 -6.46 7.03 6.65
N ILE A 45 -5.38 6.82 5.90
CA ILE A 45 -5.45 6.51 4.45
C ILE A 45 -6.25 5.22 4.22
N VAL A 46 -5.88 4.14 4.92
CA VAL A 46 -6.52 2.82 4.77
C VAL A 46 -8.00 2.87 5.16
N ASP A 47 -8.31 3.46 6.31
CA ASP A 47 -9.69 3.55 6.81
C ASP A 47 -10.53 4.51 5.94
N GLY A 48 -9.93 5.59 5.42
CA GLY A 48 -10.54 6.50 4.47
C GLY A 48 -10.90 5.81 3.15
N ILE A 49 -9.99 5.00 2.60
CA ILE A 49 -10.26 4.18 1.41
C ILE A 49 -11.45 3.24 1.66
N PHE A 50 -11.45 2.51 2.77
CA PHE A 50 -12.57 1.62 3.13
C PHE A 50 -13.89 2.36 3.42
N LYS A 51 -13.84 3.65 3.78
CA LYS A 51 -15.03 4.47 3.99
C LYS A 51 -15.67 4.83 2.64
N VAL A 52 -14.87 5.18 1.64
CA VAL A 52 -15.36 5.58 0.30
C VAL A 52 -15.71 4.36 -0.55
N ALA A 53 -14.89 3.30 -0.49
CA ALA A 53 -15.09 2.05 -1.20
C ALA A 53 -15.11 0.87 -0.21
N PRO A 54 -16.25 0.58 0.44
CA PRO A 54 -16.35 -0.49 1.43
C PRO A 54 -16.07 -1.91 0.91
N ASP A 55 -16.18 -2.09 -0.41
CA ASP A 55 -16.00 -3.33 -1.15
C ASP A 55 -14.61 -3.49 -1.79
N VAL A 56 -13.73 -2.49 -1.66
CA VAL A 56 -12.36 -2.54 -2.17
C VAL A 56 -11.54 -3.60 -1.45
N THR A 57 -10.59 -4.19 -2.17
CA THR A 57 -9.49 -4.95 -1.58
C THR A 57 -8.24 -4.09 -1.52
N ILE A 58 -7.60 -4.02 -0.36
CA ILE A 58 -6.31 -3.34 -0.19
C ILE A 58 -5.18 -4.37 -0.11
N CYS A 59 -4.15 -4.22 -0.91
CA CYS A 59 -2.88 -4.90 -0.74
C CYS A 59 -1.88 -3.90 -0.18
N LEU A 60 -1.44 -4.08 1.06
CA LEU A 60 -0.56 -3.15 1.77
C LEU A 60 0.81 -3.77 2.02
N ALA A 61 1.85 -3.21 1.41
CA ALA A 61 3.23 -3.60 1.63
C ALA A 61 3.85 -2.79 2.79
N PRO A 62 4.44 -3.46 3.80
CA PRO A 62 5.42 -2.81 4.68
C PRO A 62 6.60 -2.27 3.86
N VAL A 63 7.29 -1.25 4.38
CA VAL A 63 8.44 -0.64 3.72
C VAL A 63 9.57 -1.68 3.61
N ILE A 64 10.16 -1.83 2.43
CA ILE A 64 11.33 -2.70 2.23
C ILE A 64 12.51 -2.29 3.14
N TRP A 65 13.41 -3.22 3.43
CA TRP A 65 14.63 -2.90 4.17
C TRP A 65 15.50 -1.90 3.38
N ALA A 66 16.37 -1.17 4.08
CA ALA A 66 17.25 -0.16 3.51
C ALA A 66 18.72 -0.49 3.84
N ASN A 67 19.61 -0.29 2.88
CA ASN A 67 21.06 -0.38 3.10
C ASN A 67 21.62 0.94 3.68
N ASP A 68 20.89 1.53 4.61
CA ASP A 68 21.26 2.70 5.43
C ASP A 68 20.82 2.45 6.87
N LYS A 69 21.74 2.57 7.82
CA LYS A 69 21.48 2.18 9.23
C LYS A 69 20.41 3.04 9.89
N LYS A 70 20.34 4.33 9.57
CA LYS A 70 19.38 5.25 10.19
C LYS A 70 17.98 4.99 9.66
N MET A 71 17.85 4.86 8.34
CA MET A 71 16.58 4.51 7.70
C MET A 71 16.11 3.13 8.16
N GLN A 72 16.99 2.13 8.20
CA GLN A 72 16.63 0.77 8.64
C GLN A 72 16.07 0.79 10.07
N ALA A 73 16.72 1.51 10.99
CA ALA A 73 16.22 1.62 12.36
C ALA A 73 14.83 2.29 12.47
N ASN A 74 14.49 3.18 11.54
CA ASN A 74 13.15 3.77 11.45
C ASN A 74 12.15 2.74 10.89
N THR A 75 12.51 2.05 9.80
CA THR A 75 11.70 0.99 9.18
C THR A 75 11.40 -0.14 10.17
N ASP A 76 12.36 -0.55 10.99
CA ASP A 76 12.19 -1.60 12.01
C ASP A 76 11.16 -1.23 13.09
N LYS A 77 11.01 0.06 13.40
CA LYS A 77 9.98 0.56 14.32
C LYS A 77 8.62 0.74 13.64
N PHE A 78 8.61 1.07 12.35
CA PHE A 78 7.40 1.37 11.59
C PHE A 78 6.66 0.11 11.13
N ASN A 79 7.37 -0.84 10.51
CA ASN A 79 6.76 -2.01 9.89
C ASN A 79 5.93 -2.90 10.84
N PRO A 80 6.30 -3.12 12.13
CA PRO A 80 5.44 -3.82 13.07
C PRO A 80 4.07 -3.15 13.26
N GLN A 81 4.03 -1.81 13.21
CA GLN A 81 2.78 -1.04 13.31
C GLN A 81 1.93 -1.19 12.05
N VAL A 82 2.55 -1.23 10.87
CA VAL A 82 1.87 -1.53 9.60
C VAL A 82 1.22 -2.92 9.65
N ARG A 83 1.96 -3.94 10.10
CA ARG A 83 1.41 -5.31 10.24
C ARG A 83 0.28 -5.40 11.26
N SER A 84 0.41 -4.65 12.36
CA SER A 84 -0.64 -4.56 13.38
C SER A 84 -1.91 -3.91 12.83
N LEU A 85 -1.76 -2.85 12.02
CA LEU A 85 -2.84 -2.18 11.31
C LEU A 85 -3.56 -3.18 10.38
N ILE A 86 -2.82 -3.92 9.54
CA ILE A 86 -3.39 -4.92 8.63
C ILE A 86 -4.18 -5.97 9.42
N SER A 87 -3.54 -6.58 10.41
CA SER A 87 -4.14 -7.62 11.25
C SER A 87 -5.42 -7.14 11.93
N ALA A 88 -5.44 -5.90 12.44
CA ALA A 88 -6.60 -5.33 13.10
C ALA A 88 -7.77 -5.10 12.13
N ARG A 89 -7.51 -4.69 10.88
CA ARG A 89 -8.55 -4.50 9.86
C ARG A 89 -9.07 -5.84 9.33
N GLN A 90 -8.20 -6.82 9.13
CA GLN A 90 -8.60 -8.19 8.79
C GLN A 90 -9.54 -8.80 9.85
N LYS A 91 -9.21 -8.65 11.14
CA LYS A 91 -10.09 -9.10 12.25
C LYS A 91 -11.47 -8.44 12.25
N LYS A 92 -11.60 -7.26 11.66
CA LYS A 92 -12.87 -6.54 11.46
C LYS A 92 -13.56 -6.90 10.14
N GLY A 93 -13.10 -7.93 9.43
CA GLY A 93 -13.67 -8.39 8.17
C GLY A 93 -13.32 -7.52 6.96
N LYS A 94 -12.36 -6.60 7.06
CA LYS A 94 -11.92 -5.81 5.90
C LYS A 94 -11.04 -6.65 4.99
N HIS A 95 -11.22 -6.50 3.68
CA HIS A 95 -10.38 -7.14 2.67
C HIS A 95 -9.06 -6.40 2.55
N ILE A 96 -8.10 -6.74 3.41
CA ILE A 96 -6.74 -6.22 3.36
C ILE A 96 -5.74 -7.37 3.47
N LEU A 97 -4.71 -7.37 2.62
CA LEU A 97 -3.61 -8.34 2.67
C LEU A 97 -2.28 -7.62 2.88
N GLU A 98 -1.41 -8.24 3.68
CA GLU A 98 0.01 -7.88 3.68
C GLU A 98 0.65 -8.34 2.37
N VAL A 99 1.48 -7.46 1.78
CA VAL A 99 2.34 -7.82 0.65
C VAL A 99 3.78 -7.88 1.13
N PRO A 100 4.29 -9.07 1.46
CA PRO A 100 5.69 -9.23 1.83
C PRO A 100 6.56 -9.11 0.58
N ILE A 101 7.28 -7.99 0.47
CA ILE A 101 8.29 -7.78 -0.57
C ILE A 101 9.64 -8.20 0.01
N ASP A 102 10.20 -9.29 -0.51
CA ASP A 102 11.51 -9.79 -0.14
C ASP A 102 12.49 -9.52 -1.30
N ILE A 103 13.43 -8.62 -1.05
CA ILE A 103 14.52 -8.27 -1.95
C ILE A 103 15.83 -8.32 -1.17
N LYS A 104 16.95 -8.57 -1.83
CA LYS A 104 18.29 -8.67 -1.26
C LYS A 104 19.14 -7.47 -1.64
N LYS A 105 20.35 -7.39 -1.09
CA LYS A 105 21.26 -6.27 -1.38
C LYS A 105 21.62 -6.20 -2.86
N GLU A 106 21.76 -7.36 -3.50
CA GLU A 106 22.06 -7.50 -4.92
C GLU A 106 20.89 -7.06 -5.81
N ASP A 107 19.68 -6.95 -5.25
CA ASP A 107 18.48 -6.50 -5.93
C ASP A 107 18.30 -4.98 -5.88
N LEU A 108 19.28 -4.25 -5.35
CA LEU A 108 19.26 -2.79 -5.29
C LEU A 108 20.13 -2.18 -6.40
N GLY A 109 19.63 -1.12 -7.03
CA GLY A 109 20.40 -0.28 -7.94
C GLY A 109 21.23 0.77 -7.20
N ASP A 110 20.83 1.13 -5.97
CA ASP A 110 21.56 2.03 -5.08
C ASP A 110 21.42 1.61 -3.59
N SER A 111 21.50 2.54 -2.64
CA SER A 111 21.34 2.24 -1.22
C SER A 111 19.93 1.85 -0.77
N LYS A 112 18.89 2.06 -1.60
CA LYS A 112 17.48 1.84 -1.20
C LYS A 112 16.49 1.54 -2.33
N HIS A 113 16.80 1.87 -3.57
CA HIS A 113 15.92 1.61 -4.71
C HIS A 113 16.26 0.26 -5.35
N PRO A 114 15.24 -0.57 -5.66
CA PRO A 114 15.44 -1.80 -6.42
C PRO A 114 16.07 -1.54 -7.80
N ASN A 115 16.87 -2.48 -8.28
CA ASN A 115 17.21 -2.61 -9.70
C ASN A 115 16.11 -3.40 -10.43
N ASP A 116 16.31 -3.73 -11.70
CA ASP A 116 15.31 -4.44 -12.51
C ASP A 116 14.91 -5.79 -11.89
N ASP A 117 15.88 -6.60 -11.44
CA ASP A 117 15.61 -7.88 -10.78
C ASP A 117 14.84 -7.69 -9.46
N GLY A 118 15.16 -6.64 -8.71
CA GLY A 118 14.45 -6.27 -7.50
C GLY A 118 13.01 -5.80 -7.76
N TYR A 119 12.78 -5.03 -8.83
CA TYR A 119 11.44 -4.64 -9.25
C TYR A 119 10.64 -5.84 -9.77
N GLU A 120 11.28 -6.81 -10.43
CA GLU A 120 10.62 -8.06 -10.83
C GLU A 120 10.14 -8.84 -9.59
N LYS A 121 10.98 -8.97 -8.56
CA LYS A 121 10.59 -9.59 -7.28
C LYS A 121 9.45 -8.85 -6.60
N MET A 122 9.48 -7.52 -6.61
CA MET A 122 8.40 -6.68 -6.10
C MET A 122 7.09 -6.89 -6.87
N ALA A 123 7.14 -6.90 -8.21
CA ALA A 123 5.98 -7.17 -9.07
C ALA A 123 5.39 -8.56 -8.79
N ASN A 124 6.24 -9.57 -8.64
CA ASN A 124 5.82 -10.92 -8.27
C ASN A 124 5.15 -10.99 -6.89
N ALA A 125 5.60 -10.20 -5.92
CA ALA A 125 4.95 -10.11 -4.60
C ALA A 125 3.54 -9.49 -4.71
N TRP A 126 3.39 -8.41 -5.49
CA TRP A 126 2.08 -7.82 -5.77
C TRP A 126 1.13 -8.80 -6.46
N LEU A 127 1.61 -9.48 -7.51
CA LEU A 127 0.81 -10.46 -8.24
C LEU A 127 0.32 -11.59 -7.32
N LYS A 128 1.19 -12.12 -6.46
CA LYS A 128 0.81 -13.15 -5.48
C LYS A 128 -0.27 -12.66 -4.54
N ALA A 129 -0.18 -11.43 -4.03
CA ALA A 129 -1.19 -10.87 -3.14
C ALA A 129 -2.55 -10.65 -3.84
N ILE A 130 -2.52 -10.18 -5.10
CA ILE A 130 -3.72 -10.02 -5.93
C ILE A 130 -4.38 -11.37 -6.19
N LEU A 131 -3.61 -12.38 -6.60
CA LEU A 131 -4.13 -13.73 -6.84
C LEU A 131 -4.67 -14.39 -5.56
N GLU A 132 -4.05 -14.15 -4.41
CA GLU A 132 -4.58 -14.64 -3.13
C GLU A 132 -5.89 -13.93 -2.76
N ALA A 133 -6.01 -12.62 -2.99
CA ALA A 133 -7.26 -11.91 -2.82
C ALA A 133 -8.37 -12.45 -3.74
N ASP A 134 -8.04 -12.72 -5.00
CA ASP A 134 -8.96 -13.31 -5.97
C ASP A 134 -9.44 -14.70 -5.52
N LYS A 135 -8.50 -15.56 -5.10
CA LYS A 135 -8.79 -16.89 -4.56
C LYS A 135 -9.69 -16.85 -3.33
N LYS A 136 -9.59 -15.81 -2.50
CA LYS A 136 -10.48 -15.58 -1.35
C LYS A 136 -11.86 -15.02 -1.76
N GLY A 137 -12.08 -14.71 -3.03
CA GLY A 137 -13.29 -14.07 -3.54
C GLY A 137 -13.42 -12.60 -3.14
N TRP A 138 -12.30 -11.94 -2.83
CA TRP A 138 -12.30 -10.53 -2.37
C TRP A 138 -12.29 -9.54 -3.53
N LEU A 139 -11.79 -9.94 -4.71
CA LEU A 139 -11.83 -9.12 -5.91
C LEU A 139 -13.20 -9.24 -6.58
N LYS A 140 -13.84 -8.10 -6.81
CA LYS A 140 -15.11 -7.99 -7.55
C LYS A 140 -14.87 -7.31 -8.89
N MET A 141 -15.79 -7.45 -9.84
CA MET A 141 -15.76 -6.61 -11.03
C MET A 141 -15.79 -5.12 -10.61
N PRO A 142 -15.00 -4.26 -11.26
CA PRO A 142 -15.08 -2.82 -11.01
C PRO A 142 -16.52 -2.33 -11.19
N ILE A 143 -16.93 -1.35 -10.40
CA ILE A 143 -18.20 -0.67 -10.63
C ILE A 143 -18.02 0.15 -11.91
N LYS A 144 -18.91 -0.05 -12.89
CA LYS A 144 -18.92 0.73 -14.12
C LYS A 144 -19.24 2.18 -13.80
N MET A 145 -18.39 3.11 -14.22
CA MET A 145 -18.54 4.54 -14.00
C MET A 145 -18.69 5.27 -15.34
N SER A 146 -19.50 6.31 -15.39
CA SER A 146 -19.51 7.23 -16.52
C SER A 146 -18.44 8.34 -16.34
N PRO A 147 -17.95 8.97 -17.43
CA PRO A 147 -17.06 10.13 -17.33
C PRO A 147 -17.61 11.27 -16.47
N GLU A 148 -18.94 11.40 -16.41
CA GLU A 148 -19.65 12.39 -15.59
C GLU A 148 -19.56 12.05 -14.09
N ASP A 149 -19.55 10.76 -13.75
CA ASP A 149 -19.48 10.29 -12.36
C ASP A 149 -18.07 10.44 -11.76
N ALA A 150 -17.02 10.40 -12.59
CA ALA A 150 -15.64 10.44 -12.11
C ALA A 150 -14.65 11.14 -13.07
N PRO A 151 -14.74 12.49 -13.21
CA PRO A 151 -13.96 13.25 -14.19
C PRO A 151 -12.44 13.11 -13.99
N GLY A 152 -11.76 12.65 -15.04
CA GLY A 152 -10.30 12.48 -15.04
C GLY A 152 -9.80 11.29 -14.22
N THR A 153 -10.64 10.27 -14.02
CA THR A 153 -10.26 8.99 -13.39
C THR A 153 -10.60 7.82 -14.32
N GLY A 154 -10.11 6.62 -14.02
CA GLY A 154 -10.42 5.42 -14.81
C GLY A 154 -11.91 5.05 -14.73
N LEU A 155 -12.53 4.72 -15.85
CA LEU A 155 -14.00 4.55 -15.97
C LEU A 155 -14.56 3.22 -15.41
N GLY A 156 -13.71 2.36 -14.85
CA GLY A 156 -14.07 0.95 -14.63
C GLY A 156 -14.30 0.22 -15.97
N ALA A 157 -14.41 -1.11 -15.94
CA ALA A 157 -14.67 -1.93 -17.13
C ALA A 157 -16.15 -2.30 -17.24
#